data_AF-A0A3L6RXD4-F1
#
_entry.id   AF-A0A3L6RXD4-F1
#
_cell.length_a   1.000
_cell.length_b   1.000
_cell.length_c   1.000
_cell.angle_alpha   90.00
_cell.angle_beta   90.00
_cell.angle_gamma   90.00
#
_symmetry.space_group_name_H-M   'P 1'
#
loop_
_entity.id
_entity.type
_entity.pdbx_description
1 polymer ?
#
loop_
_entity_poly.entity_id
_entity_poly.type
_entity_poly.pdbx_seq_one_letter_code
_entity_poly.pdbx_strand_id
1 'polypeptide(L)' 'MDIAIANCWPGVAHLWCRWHILKTGREGIGPLFNFGTPLYNQFHKIINDMLTIDEFEKAWHQLLVDFELTENEFMERT' A
#
# COMPACT_ATOMS: atom_id res chain seq x y z
N MET A 1 -6.69 -11.68 -11.39
CA MET A 1 -5.65 -11.70 -12.45
C MET A 1 -4.55 -12.70 -12.11
N ASP A 2 -4.28 -12.90 -10.82
CA ASP A 2 -3.20 -13.78 -10.32
C ASP A 2 -3.34 -15.24 -10.76
N ILE A 3 -4.56 -15.79 -10.82
CA ILE A 3 -4.81 -17.17 -11.26
C ILE A 3 -4.33 -17.39 -12.71
N ALA A 4 -4.61 -16.45 -13.61
CA ALA A 4 -4.21 -16.59 -15.01
C ALA A 4 -2.69 -16.48 -15.18
N ILE A 5 -2.03 -15.57 -14.45
CA ILE A 5 -0.58 -15.39 -14.50
C ILE A 5 0.14 -16.59 -13.92
N ALA A 6 -0.32 -17.11 -12.77
CA ALA A 6 0.26 -18.31 -12.17
C ALA A 6 0.17 -19.54 -13.09
N ASN A 7 -0.91 -19.66 -13.86
CA ASN A 7 -1.09 -20.75 -14.83
C ASN A 7 -0.20 -20.60 -16.07
N CYS A 8 -0.02 -19.38 -16.59
CA CYS A 8 0.77 -19.14 -17.81
C CYS A 8 2.28 -18.99 -17.54
N TRP A 9 2.66 -18.49 -16.37
CA TRP A 9 4.05 -18.25 -15.94
C TRP A 9 4.29 -18.78 -14.52
N PRO A 10 4.40 -20.11 -14.35
CA PRO A 10 4.67 -20.72 -13.06
C PRO A 10 6.02 -20.24 -12.51
N GLY A 11 6.07 -19.94 -11.22
CA GLY A 11 7.27 -19.44 -10.53
C GLY A 11 7.50 -17.93 -10.65
N VAL A 12 6.70 -17.21 -11.44
CA VAL A 12 6.73 -15.74 -11.46
C VAL A 12 5.81 -15.20 -10.37
N ALA A 13 6.38 -14.36 -9.50
CA ALA A 13 5.58 -13.58 -8.57
C ALA A 13 4.93 -12.41 -9.33
N HIS A 14 3.60 -12.39 -9.38
CA HIS A 14 2.87 -11.21 -9.83
C HIS A 14 2.84 -10.18 -8.71
N LEU A 15 3.39 -9.00 -8.99
CA LEU A 15 3.42 -7.88 -8.05
C LEU A 15 2.45 -6.80 -8.49
N TRP A 16 1.84 -6.14 -7.51
CA TRP A 16 1.00 -4.99 -7.76
C TRP A 16 1.84 -3.86 -8.36
N CYS A 17 1.34 -3.27 -9.45
CA CYS A 17 2.01 -2.15 -10.07
C CYS A 17 1.97 -0.94 -9.12
N ARG A 18 3.14 -0.43 -8.75
CA ARG A 18 3.31 0.75 -7.88
C ARG A 18 2.42 1.93 -8.29
N TRP A 19 2.39 2.24 -9.59
CA TRP A 19 1.60 3.36 -10.07
C TRP A 19 0.11 3.19 -9.75
N HIS A 20 -0.42 1.97 -9.91
CA HIS A 20 -1.79 1.66 -9.55
C HIS A 20 -2.03 1.78 -8.04
N ILE A 21 -1.12 1.28 -7.20
CA ILE A 21 -1.21 1.43 -5.74
C ILE A 21 -1.34 2.92 -5.35
N LEU A 22 -0.44 3.76 -5.87
CA LEU A 22 -0.43 5.19 -5.55
C LEU A 22 -1.67 5.93 -6.08
N LYS A 23 -2.13 5.57 -7.29
CA LYS A 23 -3.37 6.13 -7.87
C LYS A 23 -4.58 5.77 -7.02
N THR A 24 -4.72 4.51 -6.65
CA THR A 24 -5.85 4.02 -5.84
C THR A 24 -5.81 4.63 -4.44
N GLY A 25 -4.64 4.76 -3.81
CA GLY A 25 -4.48 5.49 -2.55
C GLY A 25 -4.96 6.94 -2.64
N ARG A 26 -4.60 7.65 -3.72
CA ARG A 26 -5.07 9.02 -3.95
C ARG A 26 -6.58 9.10 -4.16
N GLU A 27 -7.17 8.14 -4.87
CA GLU A 27 -8.62 8.08 -5.11
C GLU A 27 -9.41 7.75 -3.83
N GLY A 28 -8.89 6.90 -2.96
CA GLY A 28 -9.55 6.46 -1.72
C GLY A 28 -9.37 7.40 -0.54
N ILE A 29 -8.15 7.91 -0.33
CA ILE A 29 -7.79 8.74 0.83
C ILE A 29 -7.99 10.24 0.52
N GLY A 30 -7.93 10.61 -0.76
CA GLY A 30 -8.16 12.00 -1.18
C GLY A 30 -6.98 12.93 -0.88
N PRO A 31 -7.23 14.23 -0.60
CA PRO A 31 -6.19 15.27 -0.54
C PRO A 31 -5.09 15.06 0.51
N LEU A 32 -5.35 14.30 1.57
CA LEU A 32 -4.34 13.93 2.58
C LEU A 32 -3.19 13.11 1.96
N PHE A 33 -3.48 12.38 0.88
CA PHE A 33 -2.54 11.53 0.15
C PHE A 33 -1.98 12.21 -1.12
N ASN A 34 -1.71 13.52 -1.05
CA ASN A 34 -1.05 14.22 -2.15
C ASN A 34 0.48 14.08 -2.08
N PHE A 35 1.14 14.23 -3.24
CA PHE A 35 2.61 14.19 -3.30
C PHE A 35 3.23 15.21 -2.34
N GLY A 36 4.20 14.74 -1.55
CA GLY A 36 4.94 15.55 -0.59
C GLY A 36 4.26 15.75 0.77
N THR A 37 3.03 15.25 0.97
CA THR A 37 2.43 15.23 2.31
C THR A 37 3.18 14.25 3.22
N PRO A 38 3.17 14.45 4.55
CA PRO A 38 3.78 13.51 5.48
C PRO A 38 3.26 12.08 5.29
N LEU A 39 1.93 11.94 5.11
CA LEU A 39 1.29 10.66 4.82
C LEU A 39 1.84 10.00 3.56
N TYR A 40 1.91 10.76 2.45
CA TYR A 40 2.44 10.24 1.19
C TYR A 40 3.91 9.79 1.32
N ASN A 41 4.74 10.58 2.00
CA ASN A 41 6.16 10.27 2.17
C ASN A 41 6.37 9.02 3.03
N GLN A 42 5.63 8.89 4.15
CA GLN A 42 5.73 7.73 5.03
C GLN A 42 5.16 6.47 4.36
N PHE A 43 4.03 6.58 3.68
CA PHE A 43 3.49 5.50 2.85
C PHE A 43 4.49 5.04 1.79
N HIS A 44 5.06 6.00 1.05
CA HIS A 44 6.04 5.69 0.01
C HIS A 44 7.28 5.00 0.62
N LYS A 45 7.73 5.41 1.81
CA LYS A 45 8.81 4.72 2.51
C LYS A 45 8.45 3.27 2.85
N ILE A 46 7.27 3.04 3.42
CA ILE A 46 6.81 1.70 3.85
C ILE A 46 6.76 0.72 2.68
N ILE A 47 6.20 1.11 1.53
CA ILE A 47 6.09 0.22 0.36
C ILE A 47 7.42 -0.04 -0.36
N ASN A 48 8.48 0.70 -0.04
CA ASN A 48 9.79 0.62 -0.71
C ASN A 48 10.86 -0.03 0.14
N ASP A 49 10.90 0.32 1.42
CA ASP A 49 12.09 0.13 2.24
C ASP A 49 11.93 -1.02 3.24
N MET A 50 10.72 -1.57 3.42
CA MET A 50 10.48 -2.67 4.35
C MET A 50 10.92 -4.00 3.73
N LEU A 51 11.81 -4.70 4.41
CA LEU A 51 12.47 -5.91 3.89
C LEU A 51 11.74 -7.18 4.31
N THR A 52 10.94 -7.12 5.38
CA THR A 52 10.18 -8.24 5.91
C THR A 52 8.70 -7.91 6.05
N ILE A 53 7.87 -8.95 6.04
CA ILE A 53 6.42 -8.83 6.24
C ILE A 53 6.14 -8.20 7.61
N ASP A 54 6.81 -8.66 8.66
CA ASP A 54 6.61 -8.15 10.03
C ASP A 54 6.95 -6.66 10.16
N GLU A 55 8.02 -6.19 9.51
CA GLU A 55 8.38 -4.77 9.47
C GLU A 55 7.34 -3.96 8.71
N PHE A 56 6.88 -4.48 7.57
CA PHE A 56 5.82 -3.85 6.78
C PHE A 56 4.53 -3.73 7.58
N GLU A 57 4.04 -4.81 8.19
CA GLU A 57 2.78 -4.82 8.95
C GLU A 57 2.84 -3.86 10.15
N LYS A 58 3.95 -3.85 10.90
CA LYS A 58 4.15 -2.91 12.01
C LYS A 58 4.18 -1.47 11.54
N ALA A 59 4.94 -1.17 10.48
CA ALA A 59 5.05 0.19 9.95
C ALA A 59 3.73 0.67 9.33
N TRP A 60 2.99 -0.24 8.69
CA TRP A 60 1.66 0.01 8.14
C TRP A 60 0.66 0.33 9.26
N HIS A 61 0.62 -0.49 10.32
CA HIS A 61 -0.24 -0.22 11.46
C HIS A 61 0.08 1.14 12.11
N GLN A 62 1.37 1.45 12.30
CA GLN A 62 1.80 2.73 12.84
C GLN A 62 1.37 3.90 11.95
N LEU A 63 1.49 3.79 10.62
CA LEU A 63 0.99 4.79 9.67
C LEU A 63 -0.52 5.03 9.87
N LEU A 64 -1.32 3.98 10.01
CA LEU A 64 -2.76 4.14 10.19
C LEU A 64 -3.09 4.87 11.50
N VAL A 65 -2.38 4.57 12.59
CA VAL A 65 -2.55 5.25 13.89
C VAL A 65 -2.12 6.72 13.80
N ASP A 66 -0.95 7.00 13.22
CA ASP A 66 -0.37 8.36 13.15
C ASP A 66 -1.26 9.35 12.38
N PHE A 67 -2.01 8.86 11.39
CA PHE A 67 -2.87 9.68 10.53
C PHE A 67 -4.37 9.48 10.79
N GLU A 68 -4.75 8.81 11.88
CA GLU A 68 -6.16 8.55 12.25
C GLU A 68 -6.94 7.83 11.13
N LEU A 69 -6.27 6.91 10.42
CA LEU A 69 -6.82 6.13 9.31
C LEU A 69 -7.23 4.71 9.71
N THR A 70 -7.22 4.37 11.00
CA THR A 70 -7.56 3.03 11.48
C THR A 70 -8.99 2.62 11.16
N GLU A 71 -9.94 3.56 11.16
CA GLU A 71 -11.36 3.32 10.83
C GLU A 71 -11.69 3.70 9.38
N ASN A 72 -10.67 3.98 8.57
CA ASN A 72 -10.88 4.37 7.18
C ASN A 72 -11.25 3.14 6.34
N GLU A 73 -12.50 3.09 5.86
CA GLU A 73 -13.04 1.96 5.08
C GLU A 73 -12.17 1.59 3.87
N PHE A 74 -11.47 2.55 3.27
CA PHE A 74 -10.59 2.27 2.15
C PHE A 74 -9.30 1.56 2.59
N MET A 75 -8.77 1.86 3.78
CA MET A 75 -7.56 1.25 4.35
C MET A 75 -7.83 -0.11 5.02
N GLU A 76 -9.07 -0.41 5.40
CA GLU A 76 -9.49 -1.70 5.97
C GLU A 76 -9.90 -2.75 4.92
N ARG A 77 -9.97 -2.39 3.62
CA ARG A 77 -10.50 -3.28 2.58
C ARG A 77 -9.75 -4.60 2.52
N THR A 78 -10.45 -5.66 2.94
CA THR A 78 -10.08 -7.08 2.89
C THR A 78 -10.38 -7.68 1.52
#